data_AF-A0A545U048-F1
#
_entry.id   AF-A0A545U048-F1
#
_cell.length_a   1.000
_cell.length_b   1.000
_cell.length_c   1.000
_cell.angle_alpha   90.00
_cell.angle_beta   90.00
_cell.angle_gamma   90.00
#
_symmetry.space_group_name_H-M   'P 1'
#
loop_
_entity.id
_entity.type
_entity.pdbx_description
1 polymer ?
#
loop_
_entity_poly.entity_id
_entity_poly.type
_entity_poly.pdbx_seq_one_letter_code
_entity_poly.pdbx_strand_id
1 'polypeptide(L)'
;MKRKFGAKDGNRVSDGSGFDFGMDNSEAKKVSSSKQKLLTDLRKKLANIETAEKALCEEMKYAARAHSEAMNAVREIKEDIKSLEKSMVGITDHAVLRYLERVKGLDVAEIKKQILDENMEMIIEKMGNGKYPVCNGVKAVVKDKTVVTVIAK
;
A
#
# COMPACT_ATOMS: atom_id res chain seq x y z
N MET A 1 -3.81 -25.13 52.37
CA MET A 1 -5.05 -25.85 52.05
C MET A 1 -4.73 -27.01 51.11
N LYS A 2 -4.67 -28.24 51.64
CA LYS A 2 -4.51 -29.47 50.86
C LYS A 2 -5.91 -30.04 50.58
N ARG A 3 -6.24 -30.34 49.33
CA ARG A 3 -7.39 -31.22 49.01
C ARG A 3 -6.87 -32.44 48.28
N LYS A 4 -6.76 -33.54 49.04
CA LYS A 4 -6.72 -34.91 48.52
C LYS A 4 -8.15 -35.32 48.22
N PHE A 5 -8.40 -35.85 47.03
CA PHE A 5 -9.53 -36.77 46.81
C PHE A 5 -8.97 -38.00 46.11
N GLY A 6 -8.98 -39.10 46.84
CA GLY A 6 -8.80 -40.42 46.28
C GLY A 6 -10.17 -41.03 46.00
N ALA A 7 -10.25 -41.83 44.96
CA ALA A 7 -11.23 -42.90 44.84
C ALA A 7 -10.45 -44.13 44.35
N LYS A 8 -10.48 -45.17 45.17
CA LYS A 8 -10.04 -46.53 44.87
C LYS A 8 -11.23 -47.24 44.27
N ASP A 9 -11.07 -47.84 43.09
CA ASP A 9 -11.79 -49.01 42.62
C ASP A 9 -10.75 -49.76 41.77
N GLY A 10 -10.28 -50.96 42.10
CA GLY A 10 -11.08 -52.11 42.51
C GLY A 10 -11.41 -52.95 41.28
N ASN A 11 -10.41 -53.51 40.59
CA ASN A 11 -10.65 -54.66 39.73
C ASN A 11 -9.46 -55.62 39.69
N ARG A 12 -9.71 -56.86 40.12
CA ARG A 12 -8.77 -57.97 40.19
C ARG A 12 -9.36 -59.12 39.38
N VAL A 13 -8.78 -59.40 38.23
CA VAL A 13 -8.94 -60.62 37.42
C VAL A 13 -7.84 -60.53 36.37
N SER A 14 -7.07 -61.54 36.00
CA SER A 14 -6.89 -62.92 36.42
C SER A 14 -5.69 -63.42 35.60
N ASP A 15 -5.03 -64.45 36.09
CA ASP A 15 -3.98 -65.20 35.43
C ASP A 15 -4.28 -65.46 33.95
N GLY A 16 -3.46 -64.84 33.08
CA GLY A 16 -3.45 -65.04 31.65
C GLY A 16 -2.13 -65.70 31.26
N SER A 17 -2.17 -67.02 31.19
CA SER A 17 -1.20 -67.91 30.56
C SER A 17 -0.54 -67.30 29.32
N GLY A 18 0.77 -67.49 29.21
CA GLY A 18 1.58 -67.12 28.06
C GLY A 18 0.94 -67.55 26.73
N PHE A 19 0.80 -66.56 25.86
CA PHE A 19 0.64 -66.77 24.43
C PHE A 19 1.71 -65.90 23.77
N ASP A 20 2.88 -66.51 23.57
CA ASP A 20 4.00 -65.89 22.87
C ASP A 20 3.63 -65.85 21.39
N PHE A 21 2.90 -64.81 20.98
CA PHE A 21 2.73 -64.47 19.57
C PHE A 21 4.11 -63.97 19.11
N GLY A 22 4.90 -64.89 18.58
CA GLY A 22 6.10 -64.60 17.79
C GLY A 22 5.71 -63.76 16.58
N MET A 23 5.49 -62.46 16.79
CA MET A 23 5.47 -61.47 15.74
C MET A 23 6.89 -61.35 15.21
N ASP A 24 7.03 -61.63 13.93
CA ASP A 24 8.28 -61.63 13.20
C ASP A 24 9.00 -60.28 13.40
N ASN A 25 10.08 -60.31 14.19
CA ASN A 25 10.75 -59.15 14.79
C ASN A 25 11.53 -58.31 13.75
N SER A 26 11.43 -58.67 12.47
CA SER A 26 12.18 -58.11 11.34
C SER A 26 11.44 -56.93 10.68
N GLU A 27 10.12 -56.96 10.60
CA GLU A 27 9.31 -55.91 9.96
C GLU A 27 9.12 -54.68 10.86
N ALA A 28 8.86 -54.90 12.16
CA ALA A 28 8.73 -53.83 13.15
C ALA A 28 10.03 -53.01 13.32
N LYS A 29 11.20 -53.65 13.24
CA LYS A 29 12.51 -52.98 13.27
C LYS A 29 12.77 -52.14 12.02
N LYS A 30 12.39 -52.64 10.83
CA LYS A 30 12.51 -51.88 9.57
C LYS A 30 11.68 -50.62 9.58
N VAL A 31 10.40 -50.71 9.97
CA VAL A 31 9.47 -49.56 10.03
C VAL A 31 9.91 -48.53 11.07
N SER A 32 10.41 -48.95 12.23
CA SER A 32 10.98 -48.05 13.23
C SER A 32 12.22 -47.31 12.73
N SER A 33 13.11 -47.98 11.99
CA SER A 33 14.32 -47.36 11.42
C SER A 33 13.98 -46.32 10.34
N SER A 34 12.96 -46.57 9.51
CA SER A 34 12.53 -45.65 8.46
C SER A 34 11.86 -44.40 9.03
N LYS A 35 11.03 -44.55 10.07
CA LYS A 35 10.43 -43.42 10.79
C LYS A 35 11.49 -42.58 11.52
N GLN A 36 12.49 -43.22 12.11
CA GLN A 36 13.63 -42.54 12.75
C GLN A 36 14.46 -41.74 11.74
N LYS A 37 14.75 -42.30 10.55
CA LYS A 37 15.43 -41.58 9.47
C LYS A 37 14.65 -40.34 9.01
N LEU A 38 13.35 -40.51 8.73
CA LEU A 38 12.49 -39.40 8.32
C LEU A 38 12.45 -38.28 9.38
N LEU A 39 12.37 -38.66 10.67
CA LEU A 39 12.37 -37.72 11.78
C LEU A 39 13.70 -36.94 11.87
N THR A 40 14.84 -37.61 11.66
CA THR A 40 16.14 -36.92 11.62
C THR A 40 16.25 -35.95 10.44
N ASP A 41 15.71 -36.32 9.27
CA ASP A 41 15.75 -35.47 8.09
C ASP A 41 14.85 -34.24 8.24
N LEU A 42 13.65 -34.41 8.80
CA LEU A 42 12.74 -33.31 9.11
C LEU A 42 13.35 -32.35 10.15
N ARG A 43 14.04 -32.86 11.16
CA ARG A 43 14.76 -32.01 12.14
C ARG A 43 15.88 -31.19 11.49
N LYS A 44 16.64 -31.79 10.56
CA LYS A 44 17.66 -31.05 9.81
C LYS A 44 17.04 -29.95 8.94
N LYS A 45 15.95 -30.26 8.23
CA LYS A 45 15.21 -29.27 7.43
C LYS A 45 14.68 -28.13 8.30
N LEU A 46 14.10 -28.45 9.45
CA LEU A 46 13.59 -27.46 10.40
C LEU A 46 14.72 -26.55 10.90
N ALA A 47 15.85 -27.12 11.33
CA ALA A 47 17.00 -26.33 11.78
C ALA A 47 17.53 -25.39 10.67
N ASN A 48 17.57 -25.85 9.42
CA ASN A 48 17.99 -25.02 8.29
C ASN A 48 16.99 -23.90 7.96
N ILE A 49 15.68 -24.16 8.13
CA ILE A 49 14.65 -23.16 7.91
C ILE A 49 14.68 -22.10 9.03
N GLU A 50 14.86 -22.51 10.29
CA GLU A 50 14.98 -21.59 11.43
C GLU A 50 16.21 -20.69 11.31
N THR A 51 17.34 -21.18 10.81
CA THR A 51 18.51 -20.35 10.57
C THR A 51 18.29 -19.36 9.43
N ALA A 52 17.63 -19.80 8.34
CA ALA A 52 17.25 -18.91 7.24
C ALA A 52 16.25 -17.83 7.69
N GLU A 53 15.25 -18.19 8.50
CA GLU A 53 14.27 -17.25 9.06
C GLU A 53 14.96 -16.19 9.92
N LYS A 54 15.90 -16.58 10.79
CA LYS A 54 16.68 -15.63 11.60
C LYS A 54 17.50 -14.67 10.75
N ALA A 55 18.14 -15.16 9.69
CA ALA A 55 18.88 -14.32 8.76
C ALA A 55 17.98 -13.29 8.06
N LEU A 56 16.83 -13.74 7.55
CA LEU A 56 15.83 -12.85 6.93
C LEU A 56 15.27 -11.84 7.93
N CYS A 57 15.06 -12.23 9.19
CA CYS A 57 14.62 -11.31 10.24
C CYS A 57 15.64 -10.19 10.49
N GLU A 58 16.94 -10.51 10.51
CA GLU A 58 17.99 -9.49 10.64
C GLU A 58 18.06 -8.57 9.42
N GLU A 59 17.93 -9.11 8.20
CA GLU A 59 17.84 -8.30 6.98
C GLU A 59 16.63 -7.36 7.01
N MET A 60 15.47 -7.86 7.43
CA MET A 60 14.26 -7.04 7.58
C MET A 60 14.46 -5.91 8.59
N LYS A 61 15.11 -6.17 9.73
CA LYS A 61 15.42 -5.13 10.72
C LYS A 61 16.35 -4.07 10.13
N TYR A 62 17.37 -4.48 9.38
CA TYR A 62 18.28 -3.55 8.70
C TYR A 62 17.53 -2.69 7.67
N ALA A 63 16.75 -3.34 6.80
CA ALA A 63 15.95 -2.65 5.78
C ALA A 63 14.93 -1.69 6.41
N ALA A 64 14.29 -2.06 7.52
CA ALA A 64 13.34 -1.20 8.23
C ALA A 64 14.01 0.06 8.79
N ARG A 65 15.22 -0.06 9.35
CA ARG A 65 16.01 1.09 9.82
C ARG A 65 16.38 2.01 8.66
N ALA A 66 16.96 1.46 7.60
CA ALA A 66 17.33 2.21 6.41
C ALA A 66 16.12 2.93 5.78
N HIS A 67 14.96 2.26 5.73
CA HIS A 67 13.70 2.87 5.28
C HIS A 67 13.27 4.04 6.18
N SER A 68 13.36 3.87 7.50
CA SER A 68 13.02 4.94 8.45
C SER A 68 13.94 6.15 8.31
N GLU A 69 15.24 5.93 8.10
CA GLU A 69 16.22 7.00 7.86
C GLU A 69 15.91 7.74 6.55
N ALA A 70 15.69 7.01 5.47
CA ALA A 70 15.32 7.60 4.18
C ALA A 70 13.99 8.37 4.27
N MET A 71 13.00 7.85 4.99
CA MET A 71 11.72 8.53 5.23
C MET A 71 11.91 9.87 5.97
N ASN A 72 12.76 9.89 7.01
CA ASN A 72 13.06 11.12 7.74
C ASN A 72 13.76 12.14 6.85
N ALA A 73 14.76 11.72 6.07
CA ALA A 73 15.45 12.60 5.12
C ALA A 73 14.50 13.18 4.07
N VAL A 74 13.58 12.36 3.52
CA VAL A 74 12.56 12.84 2.58
C VAL A 74 11.64 13.87 3.23
N ARG A 75 11.27 13.68 4.50
CA ARG A 75 10.44 14.64 5.23
C ARG A 75 11.16 15.98 5.40
N GLU A 76 12.42 15.95 5.84
CA GLU A 76 13.24 17.15 6.03
C GLU A 76 13.39 17.94 4.73
N ILE A 77 13.76 17.26 3.63
CA ILE A 77 13.89 17.91 2.32
C ILE A 77 12.56 18.54 1.86
N LYS A 78 11.42 17.88 2.12
CA LYS A 78 10.10 18.44 1.79
C LYS A 78 9.78 19.70 2.61
N GLU A 79 10.15 19.70 3.89
CA GLU A 79 9.97 20.88 4.75
C GLU A 79 10.86 22.03 4.29
N ASP A 80 12.11 21.74 3.91
CA ASP A 80 13.04 22.72 3.36
C ASP A 80 12.52 23.32 2.05
N ILE A 81 12.07 22.49 1.10
CA ILE A 81 11.47 22.95 -0.16
C ILE A 81 10.31 23.89 0.13
N LYS A 82 9.38 23.49 1.01
CA LYS A 82 8.21 24.29 1.35
C LYS A 82 8.59 25.62 2.00
N SER A 83 9.62 25.62 2.85
CA SER A 83 10.12 26.83 3.50
C SER A 83 10.73 27.80 2.47
N LEU A 84 11.49 27.27 1.51
CA LEU A 84 12.10 28.02 0.43
C LEU A 84 11.04 28.59 -0.51
N GLU A 85 10.08 27.78 -0.96
CA GLU A 85 8.94 28.22 -1.78
C GLU A 85 8.15 29.36 -1.12
N LYS A 86 7.94 29.29 0.21
CA LYS A 86 7.25 30.35 0.96
C LYS A 86 8.09 31.62 1.07
N SER A 87 9.42 31.50 1.13
CA SER A 87 10.33 32.63 1.21
C SER A 87 10.55 33.34 -0.13
N MET A 88 10.28 32.66 -1.26
CA MET A 88 10.38 33.25 -2.58
C MET A 88 9.25 34.25 -2.81
N VAL A 89 9.60 35.45 -3.27
CA VAL A 89 8.61 36.46 -3.69
C VAL A 89 7.94 35.96 -4.97
N GLY A 90 6.71 35.47 -4.84
CA GLY A 90 5.88 35.04 -5.96
C GLY A 90 4.90 36.12 -6.42
N ILE A 91 4.55 36.09 -7.71
CA ILE A 91 3.44 36.87 -8.26
C ILE A 91 2.25 35.93 -8.43
N THR A 92 1.11 36.26 -7.84
CA THR A 92 -0.12 35.46 -7.99
C THR A 92 -0.78 35.73 -9.34
N ASP A 93 -1.55 34.77 -9.87
CA ASP A 93 -2.33 34.98 -11.09
C ASP A 93 -3.28 36.18 -10.97
N HIS A 94 -3.85 36.41 -9.78
CA HIS A 94 -4.68 37.60 -9.54
C HIS A 94 -3.88 38.90 -9.70
N ALA A 95 -2.64 38.95 -9.20
CA ALA A 95 -1.78 40.12 -9.37
C ALA A 95 -1.45 40.36 -10.86
N VAL A 96 -1.20 39.30 -11.62
CA VAL A 96 -0.99 39.40 -13.08
C VAL A 96 -2.25 39.93 -13.77
N LEU A 97 -3.43 39.36 -13.48
CA LEU A 97 -4.71 39.81 -14.04
C LEU A 97 -4.97 41.29 -13.73
N ARG A 98 -4.75 41.73 -12.49
CA ARG A 98 -4.90 43.13 -12.10
C ARG A 98 -3.93 44.05 -12.82
N TYR A 99 -2.70 43.61 -13.03
CA TYR A 99 -1.71 44.38 -13.78
C TYR A 99 -2.11 44.51 -15.27
N LEU A 100 -2.56 43.41 -15.88
CA LEU A 100 -3.08 43.42 -17.26
C LEU A 100 -4.30 44.35 -17.41
N GLU A 101 -5.25 44.33 -16.47
CA GLU A 101 -6.40 45.24 -16.48
C GLU A 101 -5.96 46.70 -16.34
N ARG A 102 -5.26 47.03 -15.25
CA ARG A 102 -5.02 48.41 -14.83
C ARG A 102 -3.91 49.10 -15.62
N VAL A 103 -2.90 48.34 -16.06
CA VAL A 103 -1.69 48.90 -16.70
C VAL A 103 -1.68 48.63 -18.19
N LYS A 104 -2.13 47.45 -18.63
CA LYS A 104 -2.19 47.12 -20.07
C LYS A 104 -3.54 47.45 -20.71
N GLY A 105 -4.54 47.84 -19.92
CA GLY A 105 -5.86 48.24 -20.42
C GLY A 105 -6.67 47.07 -20.97
N LEU A 106 -6.37 45.83 -20.57
CA LEU A 106 -7.13 44.65 -20.98
C LEU A 106 -8.45 44.58 -20.21
N ASP A 107 -9.57 44.49 -20.91
CA ASP A 107 -10.86 44.25 -20.28
C ASP A 107 -11.08 42.75 -20.06
N VAL A 108 -10.80 42.26 -18.85
CA VAL A 108 -10.99 40.86 -18.49
C VAL A 108 -12.46 40.46 -18.51
N ALA A 109 -13.41 41.37 -18.28
CA ALA A 109 -14.84 41.06 -18.38
C ALA A 109 -15.23 40.79 -19.82
N GLU A 110 -14.70 41.57 -20.76
CA GLU A 110 -14.91 41.35 -22.19
C GLU A 110 -14.25 40.04 -22.66
N ILE A 111 -13.02 39.76 -22.22
CA ILE A 111 -12.35 38.49 -22.53
C ILE A 111 -13.17 37.29 -22.03
N LYS A 112 -13.78 37.38 -20.83
CA LYS A 112 -14.66 36.32 -20.32
C LYS A 112 -15.86 36.07 -21.22
N LYS A 113 -16.51 37.14 -21.72
CA LYS A 113 -17.63 37.01 -22.66
C LYS A 113 -17.21 36.42 -24.01
N GLN A 114 -16.00 36.73 -24.46
CA GLN A 114 -15.45 36.12 -25.67
C GLN A 114 -15.15 34.63 -25.49
N ILE A 115 -14.80 34.21 -24.27
CA ILE A 115 -14.56 32.80 -23.94
C ILE A 115 -15.87 32.04 -23.74
N LEU A 116 -16.83 32.62 -23.04
CA LEU A 116 -18.13 32.02 -22.73
C LEU A 116 -19.25 32.97 -23.22
N ASP A 117 -19.66 32.78 -24.47
CA ASP A 117 -20.82 33.45 -25.04
C ASP A 117 -22.11 32.63 -24.77
N GLU A 118 -23.26 33.23 -25.05
CA GLU A 118 -24.58 32.62 -24.82
C GLU A 118 -24.73 31.27 -25.56
N ASN A 119 -24.16 31.17 -26.77
CA ASN A 119 -24.18 29.95 -27.56
C ASN A 119 -23.37 28.83 -26.89
N MET A 120 -22.17 29.15 -26.41
CA MET A 120 -21.33 28.18 -25.73
C MET A 120 -21.94 27.73 -24.42
N GLU A 121 -22.55 28.63 -23.65
CA GLU A 121 -23.26 28.28 -22.42
C GLU A 121 -24.37 27.25 -22.70
N MET A 122 -25.21 27.50 -23.71
CA MET A 122 -26.24 26.54 -24.14
C MET A 122 -25.67 25.18 -24.57
N ILE A 123 -24.51 25.17 -25.24
CA ILE A 123 -23.84 23.93 -25.66
C ILE A 123 -23.32 23.16 -24.44
N ILE A 124 -22.68 23.84 -23.49
CA ILE A 124 -22.17 23.25 -22.25
C ILE A 124 -23.31 22.67 -21.42
N GLU A 125 -24.45 23.37 -21.33
CA GLU A 125 -25.62 22.85 -20.61
C GLU A 125 -26.16 21.55 -21.20
N LYS A 126 -26.16 21.43 -22.54
CA LYS A 126 -26.70 20.25 -23.24
C LYS A 126 -25.70 19.10 -23.36
N MET A 127 -24.41 19.40 -23.56
CA MET A 127 -23.39 18.42 -23.88
C MET A 127 -22.42 18.12 -22.72
N GLY A 128 -22.35 19.00 -21.72
CA GLY A 128 -21.53 18.81 -20.52
C GLY A 128 -20.03 19.00 -20.77
N ASN A 129 -19.25 17.96 -20.44
CA ASN A 129 -17.79 18.00 -20.51
C ASN A 129 -17.31 17.83 -21.96
N GLY A 130 -16.30 18.59 -22.37
CA GLY A 130 -15.84 18.52 -23.75
C GLY A 130 -14.81 19.57 -24.14
N LYS A 131 -14.54 19.63 -25.44
CA LYS A 131 -13.71 20.67 -26.07
C LYS A 131 -14.58 21.41 -27.09
N TYR A 132 -14.74 22.71 -26.89
CA TYR A 132 -15.61 23.54 -27.73
C TYR A 132 -14.79 24.62 -28.42
N PRO A 133 -15.06 24.91 -29.71
CA PRO A 133 -14.42 26.01 -30.40
C PRO A 133 -14.80 27.35 -29.77
N VAL A 134 -13.84 28.25 -29.67
CA VAL A 134 -13.99 29.64 -29.19
C VAL A 134 -13.49 30.58 -30.29
N CYS A 135 -13.70 31.89 -30.16
CA CYS A 135 -13.23 32.86 -31.15
C CYS A 135 -11.72 32.73 -31.46
N ASN A 136 -11.29 33.20 -32.63
CA ASN A 136 -9.87 33.23 -33.04
C ASN A 136 -9.18 31.85 -33.15
N GLY A 137 -9.96 30.78 -33.41
CA GLY A 137 -9.41 29.47 -33.76
C GLY A 137 -8.88 28.65 -32.58
N VAL A 138 -9.13 29.11 -31.35
CA VAL A 138 -8.81 28.38 -30.11
C VAL A 138 -9.96 27.47 -29.69
N LYS A 139 -9.71 26.57 -28.73
CA LYS A 139 -10.74 25.73 -28.12
C LYS A 139 -10.71 25.86 -26.61
N ALA A 140 -11.88 25.94 -25.97
CA ALA A 140 -12.01 25.83 -24.52
C ALA A 140 -12.26 24.37 -24.12
N VAL A 141 -11.61 23.95 -23.05
CA VAL A 141 -11.81 22.65 -22.41
C VAL A 141 -12.72 22.86 -21.20
N VAL A 142 -13.83 22.13 -21.16
CA VAL A 142 -14.85 22.23 -20.12
C VAL A 142 -14.91 20.95 -19.30
N LYS A 143 -14.89 21.12 -17.98
CA LYS A 143 -15.10 20.06 -16.99
C LYS A 143 -16.04 20.57 -15.91
N ASP A 144 -17.07 19.79 -15.61
CA ASP A 144 -18.04 20.05 -14.55
C ASP A 144 -18.61 21.48 -14.65
N LYS A 145 -19.09 21.82 -15.85
CA LYS A 145 -19.62 23.15 -16.23
C LYS A 145 -18.64 24.32 -16.07
N THR A 146 -17.34 24.05 -15.94
CA THR A 146 -16.30 25.07 -15.78
C THR A 146 -15.30 25.01 -16.93
N VAL A 147 -14.99 26.15 -17.55
CA VAL A 147 -13.87 26.26 -18.50
C VAL A 147 -12.56 26.17 -17.72
N VAL A 148 -11.81 25.08 -17.90
CA VAL A 148 -10.57 24.82 -17.14
C VAL A 148 -9.31 25.29 -17.87
N THR A 149 -9.35 25.35 -19.21
CA THR A 149 -8.23 25.86 -20.01
C THR A 149 -8.72 26.26 -21.40
N VAL A 150 -7.96 27.13 -22.07
CA VAL A 150 -8.10 27.45 -23.49
C VAL A 150 -6.84 26.97 -24.20
N ILE A 151 -7.00 26.17 -25.26
CA ILE A 151 -5.90 25.61 -26.05
C ILE A 151 -5.85 26.29 -27.42
N ALA A 152 -4.66 26.72 -27.82
CA ALA A 152 -4.38 27.08 -29.20
C ALA A 152 -4.43 25.83 -30.09
N LYS A 153 -4.82 26.01 -31.35
CA LYS A 153 -4.97 24.93 -32.32
C LYS A 153 -3.65 24.24 -32.62
#